data_AF-A0A3D2QEH2-F1
#
_entry.id   AF-A0A3D2QEH2-F1
#
_cell.length_a   1.000
_cell.length_b   1.000
_cell.length_c   1.000
_cell.angle_alpha   90.00
_cell.angle_beta   90.00
_cell.angle_gamma   90.00
#
_symmetry.space_group_name_H-M   'P 1'
#
loop_
_entity.id
_entity.type
_entity.pdbx_description
1 polymer ?
#
loop_
_entity_poly.entity_id
_entity_poly.type
_entity_poly.pdbx_seq_one_letter_code
_entity_poly.pdbx_strand_id
1 'polypeptide(L)'
;LDEVYRDDSANESISLADRFGLILHYSAPTQEEYLAIIANELKKAGVTLDPEELRLEGIRWEMEHSGRNGRIARQFVTWYLGQGKELHHKP
;
A
#
# COMPACT_ATOMS: atom_id res chain seq x y z
N LEU A 1 15.25 -5.69 -39.28
CA LEU A 1 13.77 -5.59 -39.42
C LEU A 1 13.10 -5.51 -38.05
N ASP A 2 13.42 -6.38 -37.08
CA ASP A 2 12.89 -6.30 -35.71
C ASP A 2 13.22 -5.02 -34.93
N GLU A 3 14.32 -4.35 -35.29
CA GLU A 3 14.78 -3.13 -34.62
C GLU A 3 13.92 -1.90 -34.97
N VAL A 4 13.42 -1.84 -36.22
CA VAL A 4 12.58 -0.73 -36.72
C VAL A 4 11.19 -0.76 -36.07
N TYR A 5 10.59 -1.95 -35.92
CA TYR A 5 9.27 -2.09 -35.27
C TYR A 5 9.28 -1.74 -33.78
N ARG A 6 10.42 -1.90 -33.11
CA ARG A 6 10.58 -1.57 -31.69
C ARG A 6 10.68 -0.07 -31.46
N ASP A 7 11.32 0.64 -32.39
CA ASP A 7 11.45 2.11 -32.38
C ASP A 7 10.11 2.79 -32.72
N ASP A 8 9.37 2.29 -33.72
CA ASP A 8 8.03 2.78 -34.06
C ASP A 8 7.05 2.64 -32.88
N SER A 9 7.08 1.50 -32.20
CA SER A 9 6.24 1.25 -31.01
C SER A 9 6.59 2.19 -29.84
N ALA A 10 7.87 2.51 -29.66
CA ALA A 10 8.32 3.45 -28.63
C ALA A 10 7.92 4.89 -28.97
N ASN A 11 8.11 5.31 -30.24
CA ASN A 11 7.72 6.63 -30.72
C ASN A 11 6.20 6.84 -30.66
N GLU A 12 5.40 5.82 -30.93
CA GLU A 12 3.94 5.90 -30.81
C GLU A 12 3.50 6.06 -29.35
N SER A 13 4.11 5.30 -28.42
CA SER A 13 3.87 5.43 -26.97
C SER A 13 4.26 6.81 -26.44
N ILE A 14 5.40 7.35 -26.89
CA ILE A 14 5.84 8.71 -26.55
C ILE A 14 4.87 9.75 -27.13
N SER A 15 4.41 9.58 -28.37
CA SER A 15 3.45 10.51 -28.98
C SER A 15 2.09 10.51 -28.28
N LEU A 16 1.62 9.35 -27.82
CA LEU A 16 0.39 9.22 -27.03
C LEU A 16 0.53 9.87 -25.65
N ALA A 17 1.65 9.63 -24.96
CA ALA A 17 1.96 10.27 -23.70
C ALA A 17 2.10 11.80 -23.84
N ASP A 18 2.64 12.30 -24.95
CA ASP A 18 2.77 13.76 -25.18
C ASP A 18 1.42 14.41 -25.51
N ARG A 19 0.52 13.69 -26.22
CA ARG A 19 -0.83 14.19 -26.58
C ARG A 19 -1.85 14.13 -25.44
N PHE A 20 -1.74 13.13 -24.56
CA PHE A 20 -2.73 12.85 -23.51
C PHE A 20 -2.13 12.78 -22.10
N GLY A 21 -0.86 13.16 -21.93
CA GLY A 21 -0.06 12.95 -20.74
C GLY A 21 -0.48 13.74 -19.52
N LEU A 22 -1.53 13.30 -18.84
CA LEU A 22 -1.78 13.67 -17.46
C LEU A 22 -0.85 12.85 -16.56
N ILE A 23 0.12 13.53 -15.94
CA ILE A 23 1.02 12.92 -14.96
C ILE A 23 0.38 13.02 -13.58
N LEU A 24 0.04 11.87 -13.00
CA LEU A 24 -0.43 11.78 -11.63
C LEU A 24 0.75 11.47 -10.70
N HIS A 25 1.06 12.41 -9.82
CA HIS A 25 2.09 12.23 -8.81
C HIS A 25 1.51 11.54 -7.58
N TYR A 26 2.10 10.40 -7.19
CA TYR A 26 1.78 9.70 -5.96
C TYR A 26 2.93 9.88 -4.97
N SER A 27 2.72 10.67 -3.92
CA SER A 27 3.64 10.78 -2.79
C SER A 27 3.39 9.67 -1.79
N ALA A 28 4.43 9.28 -1.04
CA ALA A 28 4.24 8.42 0.12
C ALA A 28 3.34 9.13 1.15
N PRO A 29 2.37 8.42 1.76
CA PRO A 29 1.55 8.99 2.82
C PRO A 29 2.43 9.42 4.01
N THR A 30 1.94 10.41 4.74
CA THR A 30 2.44 10.75 6.07
C THR A 30 2.19 9.59 7.05
N GLN A 31 2.83 9.63 8.22
CA GLN A 31 2.62 8.62 9.25
C GLN A 31 1.14 8.58 9.68
N GLU A 32 0.52 9.74 9.85
CA GLU A 32 -0.87 9.84 10.27
C GLU A 32 -1.82 9.26 9.22
N GLU A 33 -1.62 9.58 7.94
CA GLU A 33 -2.40 9.00 6.84
C GLU A 33 -2.19 7.48 6.74
N TYR A 34 -0.97 7.01 6.92
CA TYR A 34 -0.64 5.59 6.93
C TYR A 34 -1.38 4.84 8.07
N LEU A 35 -1.34 5.37 9.29
CA LEU A 35 -2.05 4.81 10.43
C LEU A 35 -3.58 4.88 10.23
N ALA A 36 -4.09 5.95 9.62
CA ALA A 36 -5.51 6.08 9.28
C ALA A 36 -5.95 5.04 8.24
N ILE A 37 -5.11 4.73 7.24
CA ILE A 37 -5.36 3.66 6.27
C ILE A 37 -5.48 2.32 7.00
N ILE A 38 -4.52 2.00 7.89
CA ILE A 38 -4.56 0.76 8.68
C ILE A 38 -5.83 0.70 9.53
N ALA A 39 -6.14 1.76 10.27
CA ALA A 39 -7.33 1.82 11.13
C ALA A 39 -8.61 1.56 10.34
N ASN A 40 -8.73 2.18 9.16
CA ASN A 40 -9.90 2.01 8.30
C ASN A 40 -10.01 0.57 7.76
N GLU A 41 -8.90 -0.04 7.36
CA GLU A 41 -8.89 -1.42 6.88
C GLU A 41 -9.20 -2.44 7.99
N LEU A 42 -8.66 -2.25 9.21
CA LEU A 42 -9.03 -3.06 10.37
C LEU A 42 -10.50 -2.91 10.74
N LYS A 43 -11.01 -1.67 10.71
CA LYS A 43 -12.43 -1.38 10.97
C LYS A 43 -13.34 -2.08 9.96
N LYS A 44 -12.98 -2.13 8.67
CA LYS A 44 -13.70 -2.91 7.65
C LYS A 44 -13.70 -4.42 7.96
N ALA A 45 -12.66 -4.92 8.62
CA ALA A 45 -12.58 -6.29 9.11
C ALA A 45 -13.25 -6.52 10.48
N GLY A 46 -13.91 -5.50 11.06
CA GLY A 46 -14.58 -5.58 12.35
C GLY A 46 -13.65 -5.50 13.57
N VAL A 47 -12.38 -5.12 13.36
CA VAL A 47 -11.38 -4.98 14.43
C VAL A 47 -11.16 -3.50 14.73
N THR A 48 -11.16 -3.15 16.02
CA THR A 48 -10.78 -1.82 16.50
C THR A 48 -9.62 -1.97 17.46
N LEU A 49 -8.50 -1.34 17.13
CA LEU A 49 -7.32 -1.26 17.99
C LEU A 49 -7.38 -0.02 18.86
N ASP A 50 -6.74 -0.08 20.02
CA ASP A 50 -6.42 1.13 20.77
C ASP A 50 -5.52 2.06 19.93
N PRO A 51 -5.71 3.39 19.95
CA PRO A 51 -4.91 4.32 19.16
C PRO A 51 -3.40 4.24 19.45
N GLU A 52 -2.99 4.02 20.70
CA GLU A 52 -1.58 3.91 21.08
C GLU A 52 -0.99 2.60 20.53
N GLU A 53 -1.72 1.49 20.66
CA GLU A 53 -1.32 0.18 20.14
C GLU A 53 -1.18 0.20 18.61
N LEU A 54 -2.19 0.73 17.91
CA LEU A 54 -2.16 0.93 16.46
C LEU A 54 -0.94 1.73 16.02
N ARG A 55 -0.63 2.81 16.75
CA ARG A 55 0.51 3.67 16.44
C ARG A 55 1.83 2.92 16.62
N LEU A 56 2.00 2.21 17.73
CA LEU A 56 3.22 1.47 18.02
C LEU A 56 3.46 0.34 17.01
N GLU A 57 2.47 -0.50 16.79
CA GLU A 57 2.58 -1.65 15.87
C GLU A 57 2.66 -1.21 14.40
N GLY A 58 1.88 -0.19 14.02
CA GLY A 58 1.93 0.38 12.67
C GLY A 58 3.29 0.99 12.33
N ILE A 59 3.86 1.79 13.26
CA ILE A 59 5.19 2.41 13.08
C ILE A 59 6.29 1.34 13.05
N ARG A 60 6.22 0.32 13.92
CA ARG A 60 7.17 -0.79 13.90
C ARG A 60 7.14 -1.49 12.54
N TRP A 61 5.94 -1.80 12.05
CA TRP A 61 5.76 -2.50 10.79
C TRP A 61 6.33 -1.72 9.59
N GLU A 62 6.09 -0.41 9.47
CA GLU A 62 6.64 0.37 8.35
C GLU A 62 8.17 0.42 8.34
N MET A 63 8.79 0.46 9.53
CA MET A 63 10.26 0.48 9.65
C MET A 63 10.86 -0.84 9.18
N GLU A 64 10.17 -1.95 9.41
CA GLU A 64 10.58 -3.29 8.99
C GLU A 64 10.28 -3.58 7.51
N HIS A 65 9.30 -2.89 6.91
CA HIS A 65 8.71 -3.26 5.61
C HIS A 65 8.81 -2.18 4.51
N SER A 66 9.95 -1.50 4.39
CA SER A 66 10.22 -0.54 3.31
C SER A 66 9.30 0.68 3.29
N GLY A 67 8.87 1.16 4.46
CA GLY A 67 8.23 2.46 4.65
C GLY A 67 6.72 2.49 4.43
N ARG A 68 6.19 3.70 4.19
CA ARG A 68 4.76 3.99 4.19
C ARG A 68 4.19 3.97 2.79
N ASN A 69 3.26 3.05 2.55
CA ASN A 69 2.37 3.06 1.40
C ASN A 69 1.17 2.13 1.65
N GLY A 70 0.16 2.21 0.78
CA GLY A 70 -1.06 1.41 0.94
C GLY A 70 -0.83 -0.11 0.86
N ARG A 71 0.20 -0.58 0.16
CA ARG A 71 0.53 -2.02 0.10
C ARG A 71 1.05 -2.50 1.46
N ILE A 72 1.98 -1.77 2.05
CA ILE A 72 2.55 -2.11 3.37
C ILE A 72 1.47 -2.06 4.45
N ALA A 73 0.58 -1.05 4.41
CA ALA A 73 -0.56 -0.98 5.31
C ALA A 73 -1.47 -2.22 5.19
N ARG A 74 -1.76 -2.67 3.97
CA ARG A 74 -2.57 -3.87 3.74
C ARG A 74 -1.86 -5.16 4.18
N GLN A 75 -0.55 -5.23 4.03
CA GLN A 75 0.25 -6.34 4.53
C GLN A 75 0.20 -6.41 6.06
N PHE A 76 0.35 -5.28 6.74
CA PHE A 76 0.16 -5.20 8.19
C PHE A 76 -1.20 -5.73 8.61
N VAL A 77 -2.29 -5.24 7.99
CA VAL A 77 -3.66 -5.67 8.31
C VAL A 77 -3.83 -7.17 8.12
N THR A 78 -3.33 -7.70 7.00
CA THR A 78 -3.41 -9.14 6.71
C THR A 78 -2.65 -9.96 7.76
N TRP A 79 -1.44 -9.53 8.13
CA TRP A 79 -0.63 -10.16 9.16
C TRP A 79 -1.32 -10.11 10.53
N TYR A 80 -1.81 -8.94 10.92
CA TYR A 80 -2.48 -8.71 12.20
C TYR A 80 -3.73 -9.58 12.35
N LEU A 81 -4.58 -9.63 11.32
CA LEU A 81 -5.76 -10.50 11.29
C LEU A 81 -5.39 -11.99 11.26
N GLY A 82 -4.25 -12.33 10.65
CA GLY A 82 -3.69 -13.69 10.66
C GLY A 82 -3.28 -14.13 12.06
N GLN A 83 -2.60 -13.27 12.83
CA GLN A 83 -2.22 -13.54 14.22
C GLN A 83 -3.46 -13.65 15.13
N GLY A 84 -4.45 -12.79 14.96
CA GLY A 84 -5.70 -12.84 15.73
C GLY A 84 -6.53 -14.12 15.50
N LYS A 85 -6.42 -14.76 14.33
CA LYS A 85 -7.06 -16.05 14.06
C LYS A 85 -6.48 -17.21 14.87
N GLU A 86 -5.21 -17.13 15.28
CA GLU A 86 -4.64 -18.12 16.21
C GLU A 86 -5.12 -17.90 17.66
N LEU A 87 -5.43 -16.66 18.05
CA LEU A 87 -5.90 -16.33 19.40
C LEU A 87 -7.38 -16.70 19.66
N HIS A 88 -8.20 -16.81 18.60
CA HIS A 88 -9.60 -17.28 18.68
C HIS A 88 -9.78 -18.77 18.38
N HIS A 89 -8.71 -19.52 18.09
CA HIS A 89 -8.73 -20.98 18.07
C HIS A 89 -8.18 -21.52 19.39
N LYS A 90 -9.01 -21.53 20.43
CA LYS A 90 -8.77 -22.34 21.62
C LYS A 90 -9.97 -23.29 21.80
N PRO A 91 -9.77 -24.61 21.94
CA PRO A 91 -10.85 -25.56 22.23
C PRO A 91 -11.51 -25.29 23.58
#